data_AF-A0A2M4CX97-F1
#
_entry.id   AF-A0A2M4CX97-F1
#
_cell.length_a   1.000
_cell.length_b   1.000
_cell.length_c   1.000
_cell.angle_alpha   90.00
_cell.angle_beta   90.00
_cell.angle_gamma   90.00
#
_symmetry.space_group_name_H-M   'P 1'
#
loop_
_entity.id
_entity.type
_entity.pdbx_description
1 polymer ?
#
loop_
_entity_poly.entity_id
_entity_poly.type
_entity_poly.pdbx_seq_one_letter_code
_entity_poly.pdbx_strand_id
1 'polypeptide(L)'
;MLIAYDCNQSRLNLTSISLVTTPSCLDESRNVTVTKERVTITQTTLFRTVKYRRCLITAHNSAFRCGKVIDTAHQNSIFSDIVQVSEEECNDIIHKGRYRYSLGGNTVDITINHQFTMTAFVSRGYIRQGSCEPGTPFTRDGVFYDRPVVNTELHIRYSEGEGLVDLEENVVRIEGKSCNFQSGKCFDADLGYVFWEIPKPDCSGEDPKSLIYEGNAELVLEGNGNRYIQVTHSGYDFQILIRNETLYLCGILTWHTEHPRLYVTFLNKDQPSLNLRYPVKSQEVSMLNYINSKIVYSFRHVRESVINLFNTFKQDRCKTHNRITENLMTLATTSPKEFAYAYGGPGYTATTRGEVVYLAQCNPVLVSPDLSRVDCYSEMPVKIGNRSMFMAPRSRILIPVGTKLECLPDMMPKYNIDGKWYHTTTHGLMQSPSPRTISPESVDYEFEPLTGISEGGLYSSEIIVRNTRRQ
;
A
#
# COMPACT_ATOMS: atom_id res chain seq x y z
N MET A 1 -8.14 -15.09 -66.56
CA MET A 1 -9.34 -15.85 -66.18
C MET A 1 -9.85 -15.27 -64.86
N LEU A 2 -11.16 -15.23 -64.66
CA LEU A 2 -11.81 -14.68 -63.48
C LEU A 2 -12.59 -15.77 -62.75
N ILE A 3 -12.80 -15.61 -61.45
CA ILE A 3 -13.64 -16.51 -60.65
C ILE A 3 -14.99 -15.83 -60.43
N ALA A 4 -16.07 -16.48 -60.86
CA ALA A 4 -17.46 -16.11 -60.59
C ALA A 4 -18.16 -17.22 -59.80
N TYR A 5 -19.42 -17.03 -59.41
CA TYR A 5 -20.17 -18.01 -58.63
C TYR A 5 -21.52 -18.35 -59.26
N ASP A 6 -21.83 -19.65 -59.37
CA ASP A 6 -23.08 -20.17 -59.92
C ASP A 6 -24.02 -20.64 -58.80
N CYS A 7 -25.20 -20.03 -58.74
CA CYS A 7 -26.22 -20.30 -57.73
C CYS A 7 -27.39 -21.16 -58.25
N ASN A 8 -27.39 -21.61 -59.52
CA ASN A 8 -28.50 -22.35 -60.13
C ASN A 8 -28.44 -23.88 -59.92
N GLN A 9 -27.67 -24.36 -58.94
CA GLN A 9 -27.49 -25.79 -58.71
C GLN A 9 -28.47 -26.34 -57.67
N SER A 10 -28.84 -27.62 -57.80
CA SER A 10 -29.94 -28.27 -57.06
C SER A 10 -29.68 -28.54 -55.57
N ARG A 11 -28.47 -28.30 -55.06
CA ARG A 11 -28.11 -28.44 -53.65
C ARG A 11 -27.26 -27.26 -53.19
N LEU A 12 -27.90 -26.25 -52.61
CA LEU A 12 -27.22 -25.17 -51.91
C LEU A 12 -27.37 -25.38 -50.41
N ASN A 13 -26.29 -25.21 -49.65
CA ASN A 13 -26.34 -25.23 -48.19
C ASN A 13 -27.01 -23.95 -47.71
N LEU A 14 -28.17 -24.09 -47.06
CA LEU A 14 -28.97 -22.97 -46.57
C LEU A 14 -28.75 -22.78 -45.07
N THR A 15 -28.44 -21.56 -44.66
CA THR A 15 -28.40 -21.14 -43.25
C THR A 15 -29.51 -20.12 -43.02
N SER A 16 -30.40 -20.40 -42.07
CA SER A 16 -31.45 -19.48 -41.66
C SER A 16 -30.95 -18.55 -40.56
N ILE A 17 -31.14 -17.24 -40.72
CA ILE A 17 -30.75 -16.22 -39.75
C ILE A 17 -32.00 -15.42 -39.35
N SER A 18 -32.20 -15.25 -38.04
CA SER A 18 -33.31 -14.44 -37.48
C SER A 18 -33.08 -12.95 -37.75
N LEU A 19 -34.15 -12.22 -38.08
CA LEU A 19 -34.13 -10.77 -38.29
C LEU A 19 -34.79 -9.96 -37.17
N VAL A 20 -35.21 -10.62 -36.07
CA VAL A 20 -36.09 -10.00 -35.05
C VAL A 20 -35.34 -9.59 -33.79
N THR A 21 -34.31 -10.35 -33.39
CA THR A 21 -33.69 -10.19 -32.07
C THR A 21 -32.17 -10.19 -32.15
N THR A 22 -31.57 -9.27 -31.40
CA THR A 22 -30.15 -9.26 -31.06
C THR A 22 -29.96 -9.76 -29.62
N PRO A 23 -28.80 -10.38 -29.29
CA PRO A 23 -28.54 -10.84 -27.93
C PRO A 23 -28.45 -9.66 -26.95
N SER A 24 -28.86 -9.88 -25.70
CA SER A 24 -28.75 -8.86 -24.65
C SER A 24 -27.28 -8.68 -24.22
N CYS A 25 -26.87 -7.42 -24.04
CA CYS A 25 -25.58 -7.10 -23.45
C CYS A 25 -25.72 -7.18 -21.92
N LEU A 26 -25.27 -8.30 -21.34
CA LEU A 26 -25.24 -8.49 -19.88
C LEU A 26 -24.28 -7.48 -19.24
N ASP A 27 -24.75 -6.80 -18.20
CA ASP A 27 -23.92 -5.95 -17.35
C ASP A 27 -23.50 -6.78 -16.14
N GLU A 28 -22.22 -7.15 -16.08
CA GLU A 28 -21.64 -7.77 -14.90
C GLU A 28 -21.32 -6.64 -13.91
N SER A 29 -22.35 -6.12 -13.24
CA SER A 29 -22.14 -5.19 -12.15
C SER A 29 -21.38 -5.89 -11.03
N ARG A 30 -20.29 -5.29 -10.58
CA ARG A 30 -19.55 -5.80 -9.43
C ARG A 30 -20.38 -5.56 -8.17
N ASN A 31 -20.46 -6.58 -7.33
CA ASN A 31 -20.96 -6.45 -5.96
C ASN A 31 -19.89 -5.76 -5.11
N VAL A 32 -19.72 -4.44 -5.29
CA VAL A 32 -18.95 -3.60 -4.38
C VAL A 32 -19.94 -2.74 -3.61
N THR A 33 -19.94 -2.90 -2.28
CA THR A 33 -20.76 -2.07 -1.40
C THR A 33 -19.84 -1.12 -0.66
N VAL A 34 -20.13 0.18 -0.74
CA VAL A 34 -19.39 1.21 -0.01
C VAL A 34 -20.31 1.80 1.05
N THR A 35 -19.93 1.67 2.33
CA THR A 35 -20.63 2.31 3.45
C THR A 35 -19.72 3.30 4.17
N LYS A 36 -20.30 4.30 4.83
CA LYS A 36 -19.53 5.25 5.65
C LYS A 36 -19.59 4.83 7.10
N GLU A 37 -18.43 4.60 7.70
CA GLU A 37 -18.29 4.13 9.08
C GLU A 37 -17.37 5.07 9.86
N ARG A 38 -17.65 5.25 11.15
CA ARG A 38 -16.72 5.99 12.03
C ARG A 38 -15.69 5.01 12.57
N VAL A 39 -14.41 5.30 12.36
CA VAL A 39 -13.31 4.41 12.71
C VAL A 39 -12.18 5.13 13.45
N THR A 40 -11.43 4.35 14.22
CA THR A 40 -10.16 4.74 14.84
C THR A 40 -9.08 3.80 14.36
N ILE A 41 -7.96 4.35 13.90
CA ILE A 41 -6.78 3.59 13.46
C ILE A 41 -5.64 3.83 14.44
N THR A 42 -5.11 2.75 14.99
CA THR A 42 -4.09 2.79 16.05
C THR A 42 -2.85 1.98 15.67
N GLN A 43 -1.70 2.35 16.23
CA GLN A 43 -0.41 1.70 15.99
C GLN A 43 0.36 1.41 17.26
N THR A 44 0.98 0.23 17.41
CA THR A 44 1.89 -0.07 18.54
C THR A 44 3.11 0.87 18.58
N THR A 45 3.38 1.48 19.74
CA THR A 45 4.57 2.30 19.99
C THR A 45 5.82 1.44 20.15
N LEU A 46 6.94 1.95 19.66
CA LEU A 46 8.26 1.31 19.79
C LEU A 46 9.08 1.92 20.94
N PHE A 47 8.83 3.18 21.27
CA PHE A 47 9.63 3.93 22.23
C PHE A 47 8.75 4.60 23.28
N ARG A 48 9.23 4.64 24.53
CA ARG A 48 8.58 5.36 25.64
C ARG A 48 9.60 6.14 26.45
N THR A 49 9.19 7.24 27.07
CA THR A 49 10.04 7.96 28.03
C THR A 49 9.72 7.53 29.46
N VAL A 50 10.76 7.36 30.27
CA VAL A 50 10.65 7.07 31.71
C VAL A 50 11.49 8.05 32.52
N LYS A 51 10.99 8.43 33.69
CA LYS A 51 11.77 9.24 34.63
C LYS A 51 12.72 8.33 35.38
N TYR A 52 13.97 8.78 35.53
CA TYR A 52 14.98 8.06 36.30
C TYR A 52 15.58 8.95 37.38
N ARG A 53 16.12 8.29 38.40
CA ARG A 53 16.86 8.88 39.51
C ARG A 53 18.23 8.22 39.57
N ARG A 54 19.30 8.99 39.73
CA ARG A 54 20.66 8.43 39.85
C ARG A 54 21.41 8.96 41.05
N CYS A 55 22.17 8.09 41.69
CA CYS A 55 23.04 8.38 42.82
C CYS A 55 24.37 7.61 42.72
N LEU A 56 25.48 8.32 42.86
CA LEU A 56 26.82 7.75 42.99
C LEU A 56 27.46 8.29 44.28
N ILE A 57 27.88 7.36 45.14
CA ILE A 57 28.61 7.69 46.37
C ILE A 57 29.94 6.95 46.32
N THR A 58 31.03 7.71 46.37
CA THR A 58 32.39 7.15 46.51
C THR A 58 32.95 7.50 47.87
N ALA A 59 33.51 6.51 48.56
CA ALA A 59 34.17 6.65 49.85
C ALA A 59 35.67 6.53 49.67
N HIS A 60 36.41 7.60 49.96
CA HIS A 60 37.86 7.60 50.03
C HIS A 60 38.29 7.45 51.48
N ASN A 61 38.98 6.37 51.79
CA ASN A 61 39.32 5.99 53.15
C ASN A 61 40.82 6.13 53.37
N SER A 62 41.20 6.65 54.53
CA SER A 62 42.57 6.64 55.04
C SER A 62 42.61 5.97 56.42
N ALA A 63 43.32 4.86 56.52
CA ALA A 63 43.38 3.99 57.68
C ALA A 63 44.76 4.07 58.37
N PHE A 64 44.73 4.39 59.66
CA PHE A 64 45.90 4.46 60.52
C PHE A 64 45.77 3.46 61.65
N ARG A 65 46.90 2.95 62.13
CA ARG A 65 46.98 2.09 63.30
C ARG A 65 47.10 2.97 64.55
N CYS A 66 46.13 2.84 65.46
CA CYS A 66 46.10 3.57 66.71
C CYS A 66 47.01 2.89 67.76
N GLY A 67 48.21 3.44 67.92
CA GLY A 67 49.26 2.92 68.77
C GLY A 67 49.17 3.40 70.22
N LYS A 68 49.99 2.80 71.10
CA LYS A 68 50.11 3.25 72.50
C LYS A 68 51.10 4.41 72.68
N VAL A 69 52.00 4.60 71.72
CA VAL A 69 53.14 5.55 71.79
C VAL A 69 53.34 6.29 70.48
N ILE A 70 53.22 5.58 69.35
CA ILE A 70 53.27 6.17 68.00
C ILE A 70 52.14 5.59 67.16
N ASP A 71 51.53 6.44 66.34
CA ASP A 71 50.58 6.02 65.32
C ASP A 71 51.33 5.75 64.01
N THR A 72 50.95 4.67 63.33
CA THR A 72 51.60 4.24 62.09
C THR A 72 50.55 3.99 61.02
N ALA A 73 50.85 4.29 59.76
CA ALA A 73 49.97 3.88 58.66
C ALA A 73 49.93 2.34 58.56
N HIS A 74 48.76 1.77 58.27
CA HIS A 74 48.68 0.36 57.86
C HIS A 74 49.26 0.17 56.45
N GLN A 75 49.66 -1.04 56.11
CA GLN A 75 49.87 -1.40 54.70
C GLN A 75 48.55 -1.23 53.95
N ASN A 76 48.60 -0.63 52.75
CA ASN A 76 47.41 -0.23 51.98
C ASN A 76 46.47 0.70 52.76
N SER A 77 47.04 1.67 53.50
CA SER A 77 46.28 2.64 54.31
C SER A 77 45.28 3.47 53.53
N ILE A 78 45.40 3.61 52.21
CA ILE A 78 44.45 4.36 51.39
C ILE A 78 43.71 3.39 50.48
N PHE A 79 42.38 3.44 50.54
CA PHE A 79 41.52 2.65 49.67
C PHE A 79 40.24 3.41 49.34
N SER A 80 39.56 3.01 48.28
CA SER A 80 38.33 3.65 47.84
C SER A 80 37.27 2.63 47.51
N ASP A 81 36.03 2.97 47.84
CA ASP A 81 34.88 2.10 47.67
C ASP A 81 33.75 2.84 46.98
N ILE A 82 33.03 2.11 46.13
CA ILE A 82 31.72 2.54 45.66
C ILE A 82 30.72 2.08 46.71
N VAL A 83 30.06 3.03 47.35
CA VAL A 83 29.05 2.71 48.35
C VAL A 83 27.78 2.29 47.62
N GLN A 84 27.29 1.09 47.93
CA GLN A 84 26.04 0.60 47.37
C GLN A 84 24.88 1.44 47.93
N VAL A 85 24.08 2.01 47.04
CA VAL A 85 22.94 2.86 47.39
C VAL A 85 21.66 2.12 47.00
N SER A 86 20.69 2.06 47.91
CA SER A 86 19.33 1.59 47.63
C SER A 86 18.46 2.67 46.99
N GLU A 87 17.35 2.27 46.38
CA GLU A 87 16.41 3.24 45.79
C GLU A 87 15.85 4.22 46.85
N GLU A 88 15.57 3.74 48.05
CA GLU A 88 15.09 4.56 49.18
C GLU A 88 16.14 5.57 49.63
N GLU A 89 17.41 5.15 49.78
CA GLU A 89 18.50 6.07 50.13
C GLU A 89 18.74 7.11 49.05
N CYS A 90 18.65 6.73 47.76
CA CYS A 90 18.78 7.67 46.66
C CYS A 90 17.64 8.70 46.65
N ASN A 91 16.40 8.26 46.94
CA ASN A 91 15.25 9.15 47.11
C ASN A 91 15.43 10.10 48.30
N ASP A 92 15.96 9.62 49.43
CA ASP A 92 16.22 10.44 50.61
C ASP A 92 17.31 11.48 50.35
N ILE A 93 18.33 11.15 49.56
CA ILE A 93 19.35 12.09 49.10
C ILE A 93 18.71 13.18 48.23
N ILE A 94 17.92 12.78 47.22
CA ILE A 94 17.36 13.71 46.22
C ILE A 94 16.30 14.63 46.85
N HIS A 95 15.36 14.08 47.63
CA HIS A 95 14.19 14.81 48.10
C HIS A 95 14.31 15.32 49.54
N LYS A 96 15.06 14.64 50.42
CA LYS A 96 15.21 15.03 51.83
C LYS A 96 16.57 15.67 52.13
N GLY A 97 17.55 15.58 51.22
CA GLY A 97 18.90 16.10 51.41
C GLY A 97 19.65 15.43 52.56
N ARG A 98 19.38 14.14 52.81
CA ARG A 98 19.96 13.40 53.94
C ARG A 98 20.47 12.04 53.50
N TYR A 99 21.62 11.66 54.04
CA TYR A 99 22.17 10.32 53.87
C TYR A 99 22.74 9.81 55.19
N ARG A 100 22.42 8.56 55.55
CA ARG A 100 22.93 7.92 56.75
C ARG A 100 24.01 6.92 56.35
N TYR A 101 25.26 7.23 56.64
CA TYR A 101 26.36 6.32 56.40
C TYR A 101 26.66 5.49 57.65
N SER A 102 26.85 4.19 57.49
CA SER A 102 27.18 3.28 58.59
C SER A 102 28.35 2.38 58.20
N LEU A 103 29.45 2.48 58.95
CA LEU A 103 30.60 1.60 58.78
C LEU A 103 31.20 1.28 60.15
N GLY A 104 31.49 0.00 60.42
CA GLY A 104 32.30 -0.38 61.59
C GLY A 104 31.73 -0.04 62.97
N GLY A 105 30.42 0.18 63.07
CA GLY A 105 29.74 0.53 64.32
C GLY A 105 29.50 2.03 64.52
N ASN A 106 30.05 2.89 63.66
CA ASN A 106 29.75 4.32 63.66
C ASN A 106 28.70 4.63 62.59
N THR A 107 27.63 5.31 63.00
CA THR A 107 26.60 5.86 62.12
C THR A 107 26.73 7.37 62.08
N VAL A 108 26.81 7.95 60.89
CA VAL A 108 26.89 9.40 60.69
C VAL A 108 25.75 9.84 59.78
N ASP A 109 24.96 10.80 60.27
CA ASP A 109 23.93 11.47 59.49
C ASP A 109 24.54 12.66 58.76
N ILE A 110 24.46 12.64 57.43
CA ILE A 110 25.07 13.62 56.54
C ILE A 110 23.96 14.45 55.92
N THR A 111 24.03 15.77 56.12
CA THR A 111 23.15 16.74 55.46
C THR A 111 23.80 17.17 54.15
N ILE A 112 23.05 17.09 53.05
CA ILE A 112 23.52 17.35 51.69
C ILE A 112 22.95 18.70 51.26
N ASN A 113 23.83 19.67 51.02
CA ASN A 113 23.42 21.05 50.76
C ASN A 113 23.49 21.43 49.27
N HIS A 114 24.21 20.65 48.43
CA HIS A 114 24.32 20.88 46.98
C HIS A 114 24.52 19.55 46.20
N GLN A 115 24.31 19.60 44.87
CA GLN A 115 24.43 18.47 43.92
C GLN A 115 25.77 17.71 43.97
N PHE A 116 26.78 18.32 44.59
CA PHE A 116 28.03 17.68 44.98
C PHE A 116 28.34 18.06 46.43
N THR A 117 28.47 17.06 47.30
CA THR A 117 28.84 17.27 48.72
C THR A 117 30.03 16.37 49.05
N MET A 118 31.04 16.98 49.69
CA MET A 118 32.24 16.32 50.17
C MET A 118 32.27 16.44 51.69
N THR A 119 32.20 15.30 52.40
CA THR A 119 32.14 15.27 53.87
C THR A 119 33.16 14.28 54.40
N ALA A 120 34.07 14.75 55.26
CA ALA A 120 35.08 13.94 55.92
C ALA A 120 34.74 13.69 57.40
N PHE A 121 34.84 12.45 57.86
CA PHE A 121 34.61 12.06 59.25
C PHE A 121 35.35 10.78 59.63
N VAL A 122 35.47 10.51 60.94
CA VAL A 122 36.06 9.26 61.46
C VAL A 122 35.01 8.15 61.39
N SER A 123 35.11 7.26 60.40
CA SER A 123 34.15 6.18 60.18
C SER A 123 34.40 4.95 61.04
N ARG A 124 35.61 4.79 61.58
CA ARG A 124 35.96 3.68 62.48
C ARG A 124 36.99 4.14 63.51
N GLY A 125 36.75 3.79 64.77
CA GLY A 125 37.51 4.33 65.90
C GLY A 125 37.08 5.77 66.22
N TYR A 126 37.87 6.45 67.05
CA TYR A 126 37.63 7.84 67.44
C TYR A 126 38.95 8.60 67.55
N ILE A 127 38.91 9.90 67.23
CA ILE A 127 40.01 10.82 67.50
C ILE A 127 39.47 11.90 68.43
N ARG A 128 40.06 12.04 69.62
CA ARG A 128 39.67 13.04 70.62
C ARG A 128 40.92 13.69 71.21
N GLN A 129 40.98 15.01 71.15
CA GLN A 129 42.03 15.82 71.78
C GLN A 129 43.47 15.36 71.43
N GLY A 130 43.70 14.93 70.19
CA GLY A 130 45.01 14.46 69.72
C GLY A 130 45.38 13.03 70.12
N SER A 131 44.48 12.30 70.79
CA SER A 131 44.59 10.87 71.05
C SER A 131 43.58 10.09 70.22
N CYS A 132 43.87 8.83 69.92
CA CYS A 132 43.00 7.94 69.20
C CYS A 132 42.47 6.80 70.09
N GLU A 133 41.26 6.35 69.81
CA GLU A 133 40.72 5.08 70.31
C GLU A 133 40.52 4.13 69.13
N PRO A 134 41.10 2.92 69.19
CA PRO A 134 41.02 1.97 68.08
C PRO A 134 39.59 1.49 67.87
N GLY A 135 39.18 1.40 66.61
CA GLY A 135 37.93 0.75 66.22
C GLY A 135 38.03 -0.78 66.20
N THR A 136 36.96 -1.40 65.75
CA THR A 136 36.90 -2.86 65.55
C THR A 136 37.89 -3.31 64.48
N PRO A 137 38.76 -4.31 64.75
CA PRO A 137 39.68 -4.85 63.75
C PRO A 137 38.93 -5.43 62.54
N PHE A 138 39.55 -5.38 61.36
CA PHE A 138 38.96 -5.93 60.13
C PHE A 138 40.01 -6.43 59.15
N THR A 139 39.56 -7.23 58.18
CA THR A 139 40.39 -7.70 57.07
C THR A 139 39.82 -7.16 55.77
N ARG A 140 40.68 -6.63 54.91
CA ARG A 140 40.33 -6.17 53.57
C ARG A 140 41.46 -6.52 52.60
N ASP A 141 41.12 -7.10 51.45
CA ASP A 141 42.08 -7.46 50.40
C ASP A 141 43.26 -8.30 50.93
N GLY A 142 42.99 -9.18 51.90
CA GLY A 142 43.99 -10.02 52.56
C GLY A 142 44.84 -9.34 53.64
N VAL A 143 44.69 -8.02 53.84
CA VAL A 143 45.39 -7.25 54.87
C VAL A 143 44.55 -7.15 56.13
N PHE A 144 45.14 -7.51 57.28
CA PHE A 144 44.51 -7.38 58.60
C PHE A 144 44.87 -6.03 59.22
N TYR A 145 43.84 -5.26 59.56
CA TYR A 145 43.94 -3.96 60.20
C TYR A 145 43.66 -4.13 61.69
N ASP A 146 44.74 -4.30 62.47
CA ASP A 146 44.68 -4.34 63.92
C ASP A 146 44.59 -2.93 64.51
N ARG A 147 43.65 -2.68 65.43
CA ARG A 147 43.46 -1.37 66.09
C ARG A 147 43.29 -0.18 65.11
N PRO A 148 42.38 -0.25 64.14
CA PRO A 148 42.26 0.75 63.07
C PRO A 148 41.56 2.03 63.51
N VAL A 149 42.00 3.16 62.96
CA VAL A 149 41.25 4.41 62.89
C VAL A 149 41.13 4.80 61.42
N VAL A 150 39.90 4.95 60.94
CA VAL A 150 39.63 5.21 59.52
C VAL A 150 38.95 6.56 59.37
N ASN A 151 39.58 7.46 58.61
CA ASN A 151 38.96 8.69 58.15
C ASN A 151 38.38 8.45 56.76
N THR A 152 37.09 8.71 56.60
CA THR A 152 36.35 8.52 55.34
C THR A 152 35.90 9.87 54.81
N GLU A 153 36.20 10.12 53.55
CA GLU A 153 35.72 11.24 52.77
C GLU A 153 34.70 10.72 51.73
N LEU A 154 33.46 11.18 51.83
CA LEU A 154 32.39 10.80 50.91
C LEU A 154 32.21 11.86 49.83
N HIS A 155 32.16 11.42 48.57
CA HIS A 155 31.78 12.24 47.44
C HIS A 155 30.43 11.74 46.92
N ILE A 156 29.41 12.59 47.00
CA ILE A 156 28.03 12.26 46.61
C ILE A 156 27.66 13.05 45.36
N ARG A 157 27.24 12.35 44.30
CA ARG A 157 26.70 12.92 43.06
C ARG A 157 25.31 12.34 42.80
N TYR A 158 24.33 13.19 42.51
CA TYR A 158 22.96 12.75 42.22
C TYR A 158 22.27 13.65 41.19
N SER A 159 21.29 13.10 40.46
CA SER A 159 20.41 13.86 39.58
C SER A 159 19.14 13.09 39.20
N GLU A 160 18.19 13.80 38.61
CA GLU A 160 16.99 13.24 37.98
C GLU A 160 16.98 13.59 36.50
N GLY A 161 16.31 12.76 35.68
CA GLY A 161 16.18 13.01 34.25
C GLY A 161 15.17 12.09 33.58
N GLU A 162 15.15 12.14 32.24
CA GLU A 162 14.32 11.28 31.41
C GLU A 162 15.18 10.36 30.54
N GLY A 163 14.82 9.07 30.52
CA GLY A 163 15.43 8.04 29.70
C GLY A 163 14.49 7.57 28.58
N LEU A 164 15.06 7.09 27.49
CA LEU A 164 14.32 6.54 26.35
C LEU A 164 14.30 5.01 26.43
N VAL A 165 13.12 4.43 26.60
CA VAL A 165 12.88 2.99 26.59
C VAL A 165 12.58 2.52 25.17
N ASP A 166 13.27 1.47 24.78
CA ASP A 166 13.06 0.66 23.60
C ASP A 166 12.35 -0.63 24.04
N LEU A 167 11.06 -0.75 23.68
CA LEU A 167 10.21 -1.84 24.17
C LEU A 167 10.50 -3.17 23.45
N GLU A 168 11.06 -3.14 22.25
CA GLU A 168 11.39 -4.33 21.46
C GLU A 168 12.70 -4.97 21.96
N GLU A 169 13.73 -4.13 22.17
CA GLU A 169 15.03 -4.56 22.68
C GLU A 169 15.05 -4.73 24.21
N ASN A 170 14.00 -4.27 24.89
CA ASN A 170 13.91 -4.23 26.36
C ASN A 170 15.05 -3.43 27.03
N VAL A 171 15.39 -2.28 26.44
CA VAL A 171 16.52 -1.42 26.86
C VAL A 171 16.04 -0.02 27.22
N VAL A 172 16.51 0.52 28.34
CA VAL A 172 16.41 1.96 28.64
C VAL A 172 17.75 2.64 28.35
N ARG A 173 17.70 3.70 27.56
CA ARG A 173 18.85 4.55 27.20
C ARG A 173 18.84 5.82 28.04
N ILE A 174 19.88 6.00 28.86
CA ILE A 174 20.03 7.12 29.80
C ILE A 174 21.41 7.75 29.56
N GLU A 175 21.45 9.02 29.16
CA GLU A 175 22.70 9.75 28.88
C GLU A 175 23.68 8.97 27.96
N GLY A 176 23.15 8.21 26.99
CA GLY A 176 23.95 7.40 26.05
C GLY A 176 24.35 6.00 26.55
N LYS A 177 24.02 5.65 27.79
CA LYS A 177 24.23 4.31 28.37
C LYS A 177 22.95 3.48 28.27
N SER A 178 23.12 2.17 28.12
CA SER A 178 22.01 1.22 27.95
C SER A 178 21.87 0.32 29.17
N CYS A 179 20.66 0.24 29.73
CA CYS A 179 20.33 -0.64 30.85
C CYS A 179 19.12 -1.54 30.51
N ASN A 180 19.03 -2.73 31.12
CA ASN A 180 17.85 -3.60 30.96
C ASN A 180 16.63 -2.98 31.63
N PHE A 181 15.59 -2.65 30.86
CA PHE A 181 14.43 -1.93 31.35
C PHE A 181 13.64 -2.68 32.45
N GLN A 182 13.48 -4.00 32.32
CA GLN A 182 12.73 -4.83 33.30
C GLN A 182 13.43 -4.96 34.66
N SER A 183 14.70 -4.59 34.78
CA SER A 183 15.40 -4.64 36.06
C SER A 183 14.96 -3.54 37.03
N GLY A 184 14.36 -2.45 36.54
CA GLY A 184 13.99 -1.27 37.35
C GLY A 184 15.19 -0.50 37.95
N LYS A 185 16.41 -1.02 37.76
CA LYS A 185 17.66 -0.48 38.24
C LYS A 185 18.83 -0.91 37.37
N CYS A 186 19.88 -0.11 37.35
CA CYS A 186 21.19 -0.49 36.84
C CYS A 186 22.33 0.24 37.54
N PHE A 187 23.56 -0.22 37.30
CA PHE A 187 24.77 0.47 37.71
C PHE A 187 25.64 0.72 36.47
N ASP A 188 26.09 1.97 36.30
CA ASP A 188 27.09 2.36 35.29
C ASP A 188 28.18 3.17 35.98
N ALA A 189 29.43 3.06 35.52
CA ALA A 189 30.57 3.71 36.15
C ALA A 189 30.48 5.25 36.13
N ASP A 190 29.85 5.82 35.10
CA ASP A 190 29.72 7.27 34.94
C ASP A 190 28.45 7.80 35.64
N LEU A 191 27.37 7.01 35.63
CA LEU A 191 26.06 7.40 36.15
C LEU A 191 25.85 7.05 37.63
N GLY A 192 26.54 6.01 38.13
CA GLY A 192 26.28 5.38 39.42
C GLY A 192 25.11 4.43 39.40
N TYR A 193 24.43 4.29 40.55
CA TYR A 193 23.20 3.54 40.66
C TYR A 193 22.05 4.37 40.09
N VAL A 194 21.34 3.79 39.13
CA VAL A 194 20.20 4.41 38.44
C VAL A 194 18.96 3.58 38.72
N PHE A 195 17.86 4.26 39.03
CA PHE A 195 16.56 3.66 39.37
C PHE A 195 15.47 4.28 38.52
N TRP A 196 14.51 3.47 38.09
CA TRP A 196 13.29 3.92 37.43
C TRP A 196 12.13 3.00 37.80
N GLU A 197 10.94 3.57 37.80
CA GLU A 197 9.73 2.77 38.00
C GLU A 197 9.36 2.08 36.69
N ILE A 198 9.13 0.77 36.77
CA ILE A 198 8.51 0.03 35.67
C ILE A 198 7.02 0.39 35.73
N PRO A 199 6.50 1.18 34.77
CA PRO A 199 5.11 1.55 34.76
C PRO A 199 4.29 0.27 34.66
N LYS A 200 3.41 0.05 35.64
CA LYS A 200 2.47 -1.08 35.60
C LYS A 200 1.61 -0.93 34.34
N PRO A 201 1.30 -2.04 33.63
CA PRO A 201 0.28 -2.04 32.60
C PRO A 201 -1.02 -1.65 33.28
N ASP A 202 -1.47 -0.42 33.04
CA ASP A 202 -2.81 0.01 33.41
C ASP A 202 -3.71 -0.41 32.25
N CYS A 203 -4.92 -0.89 32.52
CA CYS A 203 -5.91 -1.16 31.47
C CYS A 203 -6.52 0.13 30.88
N SER A 204 -5.88 1.27 31.13
CA SER A 204 -5.84 2.45 30.25
C SER A 204 -4.80 2.34 29.10
N GLY A 205 -4.05 1.23 28.99
CA GLY A 205 -2.98 0.96 28.03
C GLY A 205 -2.20 -0.36 28.26
N GLU A 206 -2.67 -1.48 27.68
CA GLU A 206 -1.87 -2.71 27.49
C GLU A 206 -1.20 -2.83 26.10
N ASP A 207 -1.03 -1.70 25.48
CA ASP A 207 0.07 -1.37 24.57
C ASP A 207 -0.05 0.15 24.45
N PRO A 208 1.00 0.96 24.56
CA PRO A 208 0.86 2.35 24.18
C PRO A 208 0.64 2.30 22.66
N LYS A 209 -0.61 2.37 22.23
CA LYS A 209 -0.95 2.48 20.82
C LYS A 209 -1.15 3.94 20.49
N SER A 210 -0.39 4.45 19.54
CA SER A 210 -0.51 5.82 19.03
C SER A 210 -1.70 5.94 18.10
N LEU A 211 -2.39 7.07 18.18
CA LEU A 211 -3.55 7.37 17.32
C LEU A 211 -3.06 7.90 15.96
N ILE A 212 -3.37 7.17 14.88
CA ILE A 212 -3.07 7.60 13.50
C ILE A 212 -4.21 8.44 12.95
N TYR A 213 -5.44 7.94 13.06
CA TYR A 213 -6.61 8.57 12.46
C TYR A 213 -7.85 8.28 13.30
N GLU A 214 -8.70 9.29 13.49
CA GLU A 214 -10.06 9.13 14.01
C GLU A 214 -11.01 9.97 13.15
N GLY A 215 -12.06 9.34 12.62
CA GLY A 215 -13.01 10.04 11.75
C GLY A 215 -13.90 9.09 10.97
N ASN A 216 -14.62 9.65 9.99
CA ASN A 216 -15.45 8.88 9.08
C ASN A 216 -14.60 8.32 7.95
N ALA A 217 -14.65 7.01 7.70
CA ALA A 217 -13.98 6.35 6.60
C ALA A 217 -14.98 5.57 5.74
N GLU A 218 -14.59 5.28 4.51
CA GLU A 218 -15.36 4.43 3.60
C GLU A 218 -14.97 2.97 3.83
N LEU A 219 -15.94 2.15 4.24
CA LEU A 219 -15.82 0.70 4.30
C LEU A 219 -16.21 0.12 2.93
N VAL A 220 -15.22 -0.42 2.23
CA VAL A 220 -15.39 -1.05 0.92
C VAL A 220 -15.48 -2.56 1.12
N LEU A 221 -16.62 -3.14 0.74
CA LEU A 221 -16.87 -4.58 0.75
C LEU A 221 -16.79 -5.10 -0.69
N GLU A 222 -15.80 -5.93 -0.97
CA GLU A 222 -15.67 -6.62 -2.26
C GLU A 222 -16.44 -7.95 -2.26
N GLY A 223 -16.95 -8.36 -3.42
CA GLY A 223 -17.67 -9.63 -3.59
C GLY A 223 -16.87 -10.90 -3.27
N ASN A 224 -15.55 -10.81 -3.10
CA ASN A 224 -14.67 -11.89 -2.62
C ASN A 224 -14.68 -12.03 -1.07
N GLY A 225 -15.38 -11.15 -0.35
CA GLY A 225 -15.42 -11.10 1.12
C GLY A 225 -14.36 -10.20 1.77
N ASN A 226 -13.48 -9.57 0.98
CA ASN A 226 -12.48 -8.64 1.50
C ASN A 226 -13.14 -7.33 1.92
N ARG A 227 -12.58 -6.74 2.99
CA ARG A 227 -13.09 -5.53 3.62
C ARG A 227 -11.95 -4.53 3.76
N TYR A 228 -12.13 -3.33 3.22
CA TYR A 228 -11.11 -2.30 3.25
C TYR A 228 -11.64 -1.03 3.91
N ILE A 229 -10.80 -0.37 4.69
CA ILE A 229 -11.02 1.01 5.12
C ILE A 229 -10.29 1.93 4.16
N GLN A 230 -11.00 2.90 3.59
CA GLN A 230 -10.47 3.92 2.70
C GLN A 230 -10.71 5.31 3.29
N VAL A 231 -9.66 6.14 3.28
CA VAL A 231 -9.68 7.54 3.71
C VAL A 231 -8.93 8.36 2.68
N THR A 232 -9.60 9.33 2.06
CA THR A 232 -9.08 10.19 0.98
C THR A 232 -9.23 11.69 1.27
N HIS A 233 -9.44 12.07 2.54
CA HIS A 233 -9.70 13.45 2.95
C HIS A 233 -8.84 13.85 4.17
N SER A 234 -8.85 15.14 4.51
CA SER A 234 -8.12 15.69 5.67
C SER A 234 -6.61 15.41 5.65
N GLY A 235 -6.00 15.37 4.46
CA GLY A 235 -4.56 15.09 4.30
C GLY A 235 -4.18 13.61 4.44
N TYR A 236 -5.17 12.72 4.58
CA TYR A 236 -4.99 11.28 4.55
C TYR A 236 -5.44 10.72 3.20
N ASP A 237 -4.61 9.84 2.64
CA ASP A 237 -4.90 9.14 1.40
C ASP A 237 -4.34 7.72 1.50
N PHE A 238 -5.15 6.80 2.03
CA PHE A 238 -4.76 5.40 2.22
C PHE A 238 -5.94 4.46 2.15
N GLN A 239 -5.62 3.19 1.89
CA GLN A 239 -6.57 2.09 1.99
C GLN A 239 -5.92 0.91 2.70
N ILE A 240 -6.61 0.34 3.69
CA ILE A 240 -6.09 -0.74 4.54
C ILE A 240 -7.05 -1.92 4.49
N LEU A 241 -6.51 -3.11 4.19
CA LEU A 241 -7.25 -4.37 4.30
C LEU A 241 -7.42 -4.79 5.77
N ILE A 242 -8.65 -5.10 6.14
CA ILE A 242 -9.03 -5.61 7.46
C ILE A 242 -8.92 -7.13 7.47
N ARG A 243 -8.26 -7.69 8.49
CA ARG A 243 -8.18 -9.14 8.72
C ARG A 243 -9.33 -9.61 9.62
N ASN A 244 -9.61 -10.91 9.59
CA ASN A 244 -10.63 -11.51 10.44
C ASN A 244 -10.17 -11.71 11.90
N GLU A 245 -8.87 -11.61 12.16
CA GLU A 245 -8.29 -11.64 13.50
C GLU A 245 -8.71 -10.39 14.29
N THR A 246 -9.15 -10.60 15.53
CA THR A 246 -9.62 -9.53 16.42
C THR A 246 -8.91 -9.58 17.76
N LEU A 247 -8.88 -8.42 18.41
CA LEU A 247 -8.41 -8.22 19.78
C LEU A 247 -9.29 -7.15 20.45
N TYR A 248 -9.16 -6.97 21.76
CA TYR A 248 -9.86 -5.90 22.48
C TYR A 248 -8.91 -4.76 22.83
N LEU A 249 -9.21 -3.54 22.39
CA LEU A 249 -8.52 -2.30 22.83
C LEU A 249 -9.45 -1.49 23.70
N CYS A 250 -9.05 -1.27 24.96
CA CYS A 250 -9.86 -0.55 25.95
C CYS A 250 -11.30 -1.10 26.06
N GLY A 251 -11.46 -2.43 25.94
CA GLY A 251 -12.76 -3.11 25.96
C GLY A 251 -13.57 -3.00 24.65
N ILE A 252 -13.05 -2.34 23.62
CA ILE A 252 -13.69 -2.21 22.30
C ILE A 252 -13.06 -3.23 21.35
N LEU A 253 -13.92 -4.00 20.67
CA LEU A 253 -13.49 -4.95 19.66
C LEU A 253 -12.72 -4.22 18.55
N THR A 254 -11.54 -4.72 18.24
CA THR A 254 -10.60 -4.14 17.29
C THR A 254 -10.12 -5.23 16.35
N TRP A 255 -9.90 -4.88 15.09
CA TRP A 255 -9.48 -5.79 14.04
C TRP A 255 -8.03 -5.58 13.68
N HIS A 256 -7.34 -6.69 13.42
CA HIS A 256 -6.03 -6.65 12.78
C HIS A 256 -6.15 -6.17 11.34
N THR A 257 -5.04 -5.69 10.80
CA THR A 257 -4.95 -5.26 9.39
C THR A 257 -3.86 -6.03 8.65
N GLU A 258 -3.73 -5.79 7.35
CA GLU A 258 -2.58 -6.30 6.57
C GLU A 258 -1.22 -5.84 7.12
N HIS A 259 -1.19 -4.73 7.84
CA HIS A 259 0.00 -4.25 8.52
C HIS A 259 0.03 -4.77 9.98
N PRO A 260 1.09 -5.49 10.39
CA PRO A 260 1.14 -6.18 11.69
C PRO A 260 1.07 -5.26 12.91
N ARG A 261 1.35 -3.96 12.72
CA ARG A 261 1.31 -2.94 13.78
C ARG A 261 0.15 -1.97 13.67
N LEU A 262 -0.74 -2.13 12.69
CA LEU A 262 -1.91 -1.26 12.52
C LEU A 262 -3.18 -2.03 12.86
N TYR A 263 -4.07 -1.35 13.56
CA TYR A 263 -5.33 -1.89 14.00
C TYR A 263 -6.46 -0.93 13.69
N VAL A 264 -7.63 -1.47 13.35
CA VAL A 264 -8.84 -0.70 13.04
C VAL A 264 -9.88 -1.01 14.10
N THR A 265 -10.49 0.04 14.66
CA THR A 265 -11.60 -0.06 15.60
C THR A 265 -12.80 0.65 14.99
N PHE A 266 -13.94 -0.04 14.85
CA PHE A 266 -15.21 0.59 14.47
C PHE A 266 -15.86 1.20 15.71
N LEU A 267 -16.24 2.47 15.63
CA LEU A 267 -16.88 3.20 16.72
C LEU A 267 -18.40 3.25 16.48
N ASN A 268 -19.16 2.66 17.40
CA ASN A 268 -20.62 2.82 17.41
C ASN A 268 -21.00 4.24 17.88
N LYS A 269 -22.19 4.72 17.48
CA LYS A 269 -22.71 6.05 17.88
C LYS A 269 -22.76 6.27 19.40
N ASP A 270 -22.91 5.19 20.17
CA ASP A 270 -23.04 5.21 21.63
C ASP A 270 -21.73 4.89 22.38
N GLN A 271 -20.63 4.61 21.66
CA GLN A 271 -19.33 4.34 22.29
C GLN A 271 -18.49 5.63 22.37
N PRO A 272 -17.93 5.96 23.55
CA PRO A 272 -16.98 7.05 23.66
C PRO A 272 -15.74 6.75 22.82
N SER A 273 -15.13 7.79 22.24
CA SER A 273 -13.84 7.67 21.55
C SER A 273 -12.83 6.97 22.45
N LEU A 274 -11.98 6.12 21.86
CA LEU A 274 -10.78 5.63 22.51
C LEU A 274 -10.02 6.87 23.02
N ASN A 275 -9.94 7.07 24.34
CA ASN A 275 -9.26 8.21 24.97
C ASN A 275 -7.72 8.13 24.82
N LEU A 276 -7.24 7.74 23.64
CA LEU A 276 -5.85 7.62 23.27
C LEU A 276 -5.33 9.03 22.96
N ARG A 277 -4.80 9.70 24.00
CA ARG A 277 -4.30 11.08 23.91
C ARG A 277 -2.88 11.20 23.34
N TYR A 278 -2.31 10.13 22.81
CA TYR A 278 -0.93 10.12 22.32
C TYR A 278 -0.94 10.18 20.77
N PRO A 279 -0.81 11.37 20.17
CA PRO A 279 -0.60 11.47 18.72
C PRO A 279 0.71 10.77 18.35
N VAL A 280 0.75 10.15 17.18
CA VAL A 280 1.97 9.53 16.64
C VAL A 280 3.11 10.55 16.66
N LYS A 281 4.16 10.25 17.44
CA LYS A 281 5.36 11.09 17.45
C LYS A 281 6.14 10.84 16.17
N SER A 282 6.92 11.82 15.71
CA SER A 282 7.75 11.66 14.50
C SER A 282 8.69 10.46 14.55
N GLN A 283 9.06 9.99 15.75
CA GLN A 283 9.92 8.82 15.99
C GLN A 283 9.21 7.46 15.80
N GLU A 284 7.88 7.45 15.78
CA GLU A 284 7.04 6.24 15.70
C GLU A 284 6.55 5.96 14.25
N VAL A 285 6.86 6.89 13.34
CA VAL A 285 6.53 6.81 11.91
C VAL A 285 7.23 5.61 11.29
N SER A 286 6.42 4.67 10.81
CA SER A 286 6.92 3.56 10.01
C SER A 286 6.96 3.96 8.55
N MET A 287 8.13 4.43 8.07
CA MET A 287 8.28 4.81 6.66
C MET A 287 7.94 3.65 5.71
N LEU A 288 8.28 2.41 6.10
CA LEU A 288 7.94 1.21 5.33
C LEU A 288 6.42 0.98 5.25
N ASN A 289 5.67 1.16 6.35
CA ASN A 289 4.21 1.05 6.29
C ASN A 289 3.59 2.19 5.46
N TYR A 290 4.13 3.40 5.56
CA TYR A 290 3.68 4.56 4.78
C TYR A 290 3.87 4.35 3.26
N ILE A 291 5.05 3.88 2.85
CA ILE A 291 5.33 3.57 1.45
C ILE A 291 4.48 2.40 0.98
N ASN A 292 4.41 1.31 1.77
CA ASN A 292 3.62 0.14 1.42
C ASN A 292 2.13 0.47 1.27
N SER A 293 1.55 1.26 2.17
CA SER A 293 0.14 1.66 2.06
C SER A 293 -0.13 2.46 0.79
N LYS A 294 0.81 3.34 0.39
CA LYS A 294 0.71 4.10 -0.87
C LYS A 294 0.81 3.23 -2.10
N ILE A 295 1.78 2.31 -2.13
CA ILE A 295 1.97 1.39 -3.25
C ILE A 295 0.73 0.52 -3.40
N VAL A 296 0.25 -0.08 -2.30
CA VAL A 296 -0.93 -0.93 -2.30
C VAL A 296 -2.17 -0.17 -2.75
N TYR A 297 -2.40 1.05 -2.24
CA TYR A 297 -3.49 1.91 -2.68
C TYR A 297 -3.41 2.22 -4.19
N SER A 298 -2.24 2.61 -4.67
CA SER A 298 -2.01 2.93 -6.09
C SER A 298 -2.29 1.73 -6.99
N PHE A 299 -1.78 0.55 -6.63
CA PHE A 299 -2.03 -0.68 -7.39
C PHE A 299 -3.52 -1.06 -7.40
N ARG A 300 -4.22 -0.90 -6.27
CA ARG A 300 -5.66 -1.18 -6.18
C ARG A 300 -6.47 -0.21 -7.03
N HIS A 301 -6.16 1.09 -6.98
CA HIS A 301 -6.80 2.10 -7.83
C HIS A 301 -6.58 1.81 -9.32
N VAL A 302 -5.34 1.54 -9.74
CA VAL A 302 -5.03 1.21 -11.14
C VAL A 302 -5.77 -0.04 -11.58
N ARG A 303 -5.79 -1.09 -10.75
CA ARG A 303 -6.53 -2.32 -11.03
C ARG A 303 -8.02 -2.04 -11.21
N GLU A 304 -8.60 -1.18 -10.38
CA GLU A 304 -10.01 -0.82 -10.45
C GLU A 304 -10.32 -0.08 -11.75
N SER A 305 -9.54 0.95 -12.09
CA SER A 305 -9.70 1.70 -13.33
C SER A 305 -9.54 0.84 -14.58
N VAL A 306 -8.58 -0.10 -14.58
CA VAL A 306 -8.39 -1.04 -15.70
C VAL A 306 -9.58 -1.97 -15.87
N ILE A 307 -10.14 -2.50 -14.77
CA ILE A 307 -11.26 -3.43 -14.86
C ILE A 307 -12.54 -2.69 -15.24
N ASN A 308 -12.75 -1.47 -14.74
CA ASN A 308 -13.88 -0.64 -15.16
C ASN A 308 -13.79 -0.30 -16.64
N LEU A 309 -12.61 0.10 -17.12
CA LEU A 309 -12.36 0.33 -18.54
C LEU A 309 -12.64 -0.91 -19.39
N PHE A 310 -12.19 -2.08 -18.96
CA PHE A 310 -12.45 -3.34 -19.65
C PHE A 310 -13.94 -3.65 -19.74
N ASN A 311 -14.68 -3.45 -18.64
CA ASN A 311 -16.13 -3.67 -18.60
C ASN A 311 -16.87 -2.69 -19.53
N THR A 312 -16.50 -1.41 -19.51
CA THR A 312 -17.04 -0.41 -20.44
C THR A 312 -16.78 -0.80 -21.89
N PHE A 313 -15.54 -1.16 -22.25
CA PHE A 313 -15.23 -1.61 -23.61
C PHE A 313 -15.97 -2.89 -24.01
N LYS A 314 -16.12 -3.86 -23.10
CA LYS A 314 -16.90 -5.09 -23.35
C LYS A 314 -18.35 -4.73 -23.68
N GLN A 315 -18.95 -3.81 -22.92
CA GLN A 315 -20.31 -3.35 -23.14
C GLN A 315 -20.46 -2.58 -24.44
N ASP A 316 -19.56 -1.64 -24.72
CA ASP A 316 -19.58 -0.83 -25.94
C ASP A 316 -19.35 -1.67 -27.19
N ARG A 317 -18.47 -2.68 -27.12
CA ARG A 317 -18.27 -3.64 -28.21
C ARG A 317 -19.55 -4.43 -28.47
N CYS A 318 -20.24 -4.88 -27.42
CA CYS A 318 -21.52 -5.58 -27.56
C CYS A 318 -22.58 -4.68 -28.20
N LYS A 319 -22.78 -3.46 -27.68
CA LYS A 319 -23.75 -2.48 -28.21
C LYS A 319 -23.46 -2.12 -29.66
N THR A 320 -22.19 -1.90 -30.00
CA THR A 320 -21.75 -1.60 -31.37
C THR A 320 -22.00 -2.79 -32.29
N HIS A 321 -21.69 -4.01 -31.85
CA HIS A 321 -21.96 -5.22 -32.62
C HIS A 321 -23.46 -5.42 -32.86
N ASN A 322 -24.30 -5.15 -31.86
CA ASN A 322 -25.76 -5.18 -32.01
C ASN A 322 -26.25 -4.15 -33.03
N ARG A 323 -25.75 -2.89 -33.00
CA ARG A 323 -26.08 -1.87 -34.00
C ARG A 323 -25.67 -2.28 -35.42
N ILE A 324 -24.48 -2.87 -35.59
CA ILE A 324 -24.04 -3.41 -36.90
C ILE A 324 -24.98 -4.53 -37.35
N THR A 325 -25.35 -5.41 -36.42
CA THR A 325 -26.25 -6.54 -36.69
C THR A 325 -27.64 -6.06 -37.08
N GLU A 326 -28.19 -5.05 -36.40
CA GLU A 326 -29.46 -4.40 -36.74
C GLU A 326 -29.43 -3.75 -38.13
N ASN A 327 -28.32 -3.08 -38.48
CA ASN A 327 -28.13 -2.54 -39.82
C ASN A 327 -28.09 -3.65 -40.88
N LEU A 328 -27.43 -4.79 -40.58
CA LEU A 328 -27.41 -5.95 -41.46
C LEU A 328 -28.80 -6.59 -41.59
N MET A 329 -29.57 -6.68 -40.50
CA MET A 329 -30.95 -7.16 -40.53
C MET A 329 -31.84 -6.26 -41.41
N THR A 330 -31.69 -4.94 -41.29
CA THR A 330 -32.37 -3.97 -42.17
C THR A 330 -31.97 -4.15 -43.63
N LEU A 331 -30.68 -4.40 -43.89
CA LEU A 331 -30.17 -4.71 -45.22
C LEU A 331 -30.73 -6.03 -45.76
N ALA A 332 -30.92 -7.05 -44.91
CA ALA A 332 -31.51 -8.32 -45.31
C ALA A 332 -32.95 -8.15 -45.78
N THR A 333 -33.70 -7.22 -45.18
CA THR A 333 -35.09 -6.94 -45.57
C THR A 333 -35.17 -6.10 -46.85
N THR A 334 -34.35 -5.06 -46.96
CA THR A 334 -34.39 -4.12 -48.11
C THR A 334 -33.67 -4.64 -49.34
N SER A 335 -32.56 -5.39 -49.14
CA SER A 335 -31.66 -5.82 -50.21
C SER A 335 -30.94 -7.13 -49.83
N PRO A 336 -31.62 -8.29 -49.94
CA PRO A 336 -31.09 -9.58 -49.49
C PRO A 336 -29.73 -9.96 -50.10
N LYS A 337 -29.47 -9.59 -51.36
CA LYS A 337 -28.21 -9.93 -52.05
C LYS A 337 -27.02 -9.15 -51.48
N GLU A 338 -27.25 -7.90 -51.09
CA GLU A 338 -26.29 -6.99 -50.52
C GLU A 338 -26.01 -7.38 -49.06
N PHE A 339 -27.03 -7.83 -48.33
CA PHE A 339 -26.85 -8.49 -47.04
C PHE A 339 -25.97 -9.74 -47.17
N ALA A 340 -26.24 -10.61 -48.14
CA ALA A 340 -25.47 -11.82 -48.36
C ALA A 340 -23.98 -11.51 -48.62
N TYR A 341 -23.70 -10.47 -49.41
CA TYR A 341 -22.34 -9.99 -49.62
C TYR A 341 -21.73 -9.38 -48.36
N ALA A 342 -22.46 -8.56 -47.60
CA ALA A 342 -21.95 -7.92 -46.39
C ALA A 342 -21.68 -8.92 -45.26
N TYR A 343 -22.50 -9.97 -45.15
CA TYR A 343 -22.41 -10.98 -44.10
C TYR A 343 -21.47 -12.14 -44.47
N GLY A 344 -21.58 -12.70 -45.68
CA GLY A 344 -20.83 -13.87 -46.12
C GLY A 344 -19.68 -13.58 -47.11
N GLY A 345 -19.71 -12.44 -47.80
CA GLY A 345 -18.73 -12.07 -48.81
C GLY A 345 -19.10 -12.50 -50.24
N PRO A 346 -18.13 -12.48 -51.18
CA PRO A 346 -18.36 -12.91 -52.56
C PRO A 346 -18.87 -14.35 -52.65
N GLY A 347 -19.80 -14.61 -53.59
CA GLY A 347 -20.38 -15.93 -53.81
C GLY A 347 -21.51 -16.33 -52.86
N TYR A 348 -21.88 -15.47 -51.91
CA TYR A 348 -23.08 -15.68 -51.09
C TYR A 348 -24.29 -14.95 -51.68
N THR A 349 -25.43 -15.62 -51.69
CA THR A 349 -26.74 -15.06 -52.05
C THR A 349 -27.71 -15.27 -50.89
N ALA A 350 -28.73 -14.42 -50.79
CA ALA A 350 -29.75 -14.62 -49.77
C ALA A 350 -31.15 -14.30 -50.29
N THR A 351 -32.14 -14.87 -49.61
CA THR A 351 -33.55 -14.64 -49.85
C THR A 351 -34.30 -14.49 -48.54
N THR A 352 -35.04 -13.41 -48.40
CA THR A 352 -35.85 -13.13 -47.20
C THR A 352 -37.26 -13.71 -47.34
N ARG A 353 -37.75 -14.34 -46.27
CA ARG A 353 -39.07 -14.95 -46.17
C ARG A 353 -39.61 -14.74 -44.76
N GLY A 354 -40.60 -13.87 -44.61
CA GLY A 354 -41.07 -13.44 -43.30
C GLY A 354 -39.94 -12.78 -42.51
N GLU A 355 -39.78 -13.17 -41.25
CA GLU A 355 -38.78 -12.63 -40.32
C GLU A 355 -37.43 -13.38 -40.34
N VAL A 356 -37.20 -14.16 -41.40
CA VAL A 356 -35.99 -14.97 -41.58
C VAL A 356 -35.34 -14.67 -42.92
N VAL A 357 -34.02 -14.57 -42.93
CA VAL A 357 -33.21 -14.56 -44.15
C VAL A 357 -32.53 -15.91 -44.34
N TYR A 358 -32.69 -16.50 -45.52
CA TYR A 358 -31.98 -17.71 -45.92
C TYR A 358 -30.73 -17.33 -46.70
N LEU A 359 -29.57 -17.60 -46.13
CA LEU A 359 -28.26 -17.40 -46.73
C LEU A 359 -27.81 -18.69 -47.43
N ALA A 360 -27.29 -18.59 -48.64
CA ALA A 360 -26.75 -19.69 -49.43
C ALA A 360 -25.37 -19.34 -49.99
N GLN A 361 -24.45 -20.30 -49.98
CA GLN A 361 -23.15 -20.20 -50.63
C GLN A 361 -23.21 -20.85 -52.03
N CYS A 362 -22.83 -20.10 -53.05
CA CYS A 362 -22.80 -20.54 -54.44
C CYS A 362 -21.44 -21.13 -54.82
N ASN A 363 -21.40 -21.98 -55.85
CA ASN A 363 -20.19 -22.71 -56.22
C ASN A 363 -19.28 -21.86 -57.12
N PRO A 364 -17.96 -21.82 -56.88
CA PRO A 364 -17.03 -21.05 -57.70
C PRO A 364 -16.87 -21.70 -59.08
N VAL A 365 -16.83 -20.87 -60.12
CA VAL A 365 -16.67 -21.26 -61.52
C VAL A 365 -15.70 -20.32 -62.24
N LEU A 366 -14.92 -20.86 -63.17
CA LEU A 366 -14.00 -20.08 -63.99
C LEU A 366 -14.73 -19.46 -65.17
N VAL A 367 -14.51 -18.16 -65.37
CA VAL A 367 -15.10 -17.38 -66.46
C VAL A 367 -14.04 -16.52 -67.16
N SER A 368 -14.36 -16.11 -68.39
CA SER A 368 -13.55 -15.18 -69.18
C SER A 368 -14.36 -13.94 -69.52
N PRO A 369 -13.77 -12.74 -69.67
CA PRO A 369 -14.53 -11.55 -70.09
C PRO A 369 -15.17 -11.77 -71.47
N ASP A 370 -16.43 -11.35 -71.63
CA ASP A 370 -17.10 -11.38 -72.92
C ASP A 370 -16.90 -10.05 -73.66
N LEU A 371 -15.92 -10.03 -74.57
CA LEU A 371 -15.59 -8.86 -75.36
C LEU A 371 -16.50 -8.65 -76.59
N SER A 372 -17.44 -9.57 -76.84
CA SER A 372 -18.35 -9.45 -77.99
C SER A 372 -19.55 -8.53 -77.75
N ARG A 373 -19.77 -8.11 -76.50
CA ARG A 373 -20.83 -7.14 -76.16
C ARG A 373 -20.28 -5.72 -76.16
N VAL A 374 -20.87 -4.88 -77.03
CA VAL A 374 -20.46 -3.47 -77.23
C VAL A 374 -21.26 -2.50 -76.36
N ASP A 375 -22.40 -2.94 -75.81
CA ASP A 375 -23.23 -2.16 -74.89
C ASP A 375 -22.65 -2.09 -73.47
N CYS A 376 -22.96 -1.01 -72.73
CA CYS A 376 -22.56 -0.87 -71.33
C CYS A 376 -23.58 -1.52 -70.39
N TYR A 377 -23.08 -2.23 -69.39
CA TYR A 377 -23.89 -2.91 -68.38
C TYR A 377 -23.37 -2.61 -66.99
N SER A 378 -24.25 -2.59 -65.99
CA SER A 378 -23.84 -2.45 -64.59
C SER A 378 -22.97 -3.64 -64.16
N GLU A 379 -23.35 -4.84 -64.59
CA GLU A 379 -22.64 -6.09 -64.36
C GLU A 379 -21.65 -6.41 -65.47
N MET A 380 -20.57 -7.11 -65.14
CA MET A 380 -19.50 -7.40 -66.09
C MET A 380 -19.91 -8.54 -67.05
N PRO A 381 -19.89 -8.33 -68.38
CA PRO A 381 -20.14 -9.42 -69.34
C PRO A 381 -19.03 -10.48 -69.27
N VAL A 382 -19.41 -11.75 -69.14
CA VAL A 382 -18.48 -12.89 -69.04
C VAL A 382 -18.96 -14.10 -69.84
N LYS A 383 -18.04 -14.95 -70.29
CA LYS A 383 -18.29 -16.25 -70.91
C LYS A 383 -17.95 -17.40 -69.98
N ILE A 384 -18.88 -18.34 -69.88
CA ILE A 384 -18.71 -19.66 -69.27
C ILE A 384 -18.79 -20.73 -70.36
N GLY A 385 -17.62 -21.25 -70.77
CA GLY A 385 -17.52 -22.03 -72.01
C GLY A 385 -18.01 -21.21 -73.21
N ASN A 386 -19.05 -21.70 -73.89
CA ASN A 386 -19.66 -21.01 -75.05
C ASN A 386 -20.89 -20.15 -74.71
N ARG A 387 -21.25 -20.03 -73.42
CA ARG A 387 -22.44 -19.26 -72.99
C ARG A 387 -22.03 -17.89 -72.45
N SER A 388 -22.71 -16.85 -72.91
CA SER A 388 -22.54 -15.48 -72.42
C SER A 388 -23.48 -15.21 -71.25
N MET A 389 -22.93 -14.71 -70.15
CA MET A 389 -23.58 -14.41 -68.87
C MET A 389 -23.08 -13.05 -68.37
N PHE A 390 -23.58 -12.60 -67.23
CA PHE A 390 -23.09 -11.41 -66.55
C PHE A 390 -22.65 -11.77 -65.13
N MET A 391 -21.59 -11.13 -64.66
CA MET A 391 -21.05 -11.28 -63.32
C MET A 391 -21.37 -10.03 -62.50
N ALA A 392 -22.17 -10.20 -61.44
CA ALA A 392 -22.56 -9.10 -60.56
C ALA A 392 -21.34 -8.44 -59.89
N PRO A 393 -21.32 -7.11 -59.76
CA PRO A 393 -20.23 -6.40 -59.09
C PRO A 393 -20.20 -6.77 -57.60
N ARG A 394 -19.00 -6.81 -57.01
CA ARG A 394 -18.71 -7.21 -55.61
C ARG A 394 -19.01 -8.67 -55.28
N SER A 395 -20.25 -9.14 -55.45
CA SER A 395 -20.66 -10.51 -55.11
C SER A 395 -20.14 -11.56 -56.10
N ARG A 396 -19.84 -11.18 -57.34
CA ARG A 396 -19.35 -12.05 -58.43
C ARG A 396 -20.30 -13.20 -58.79
N ILE A 397 -21.58 -13.08 -58.43
CA ILE A 397 -22.62 -14.06 -58.79
C ILE A 397 -22.96 -13.94 -60.27
N LEU A 398 -23.11 -15.08 -60.94
CA LEU A 398 -23.54 -15.16 -62.32
C LEU A 398 -25.04 -14.94 -62.45
N ILE A 399 -25.42 -14.01 -63.33
CA ILE A 399 -26.80 -13.73 -63.69
C ILE A 399 -26.96 -13.86 -65.21
N PRO A 400 -28.13 -14.32 -65.70
CA PRO A 400 -28.36 -14.53 -67.12
C PRO A 400 -28.58 -13.22 -67.90
N VAL A 401 -29.07 -12.18 -67.22
CA VAL A 401 -29.44 -10.89 -67.82
C VAL A 401 -28.76 -9.78 -67.03
N GLY A 402 -28.07 -8.89 -67.73
CA GLY A 402 -27.42 -7.72 -67.17
C GLY A 402 -28.29 -6.47 -67.32
N THR A 403 -28.07 -5.50 -66.45
CA THR A 403 -28.73 -4.21 -66.43
C THR A 403 -28.04 -3.29 -67.44
N LYS A 404 -28.69 -3.03 -68.58
CA LYS A 404 -28.15 -2.14 -69.61
C LYS A 404 -28.10 -0.70 -69.10
N LEU A 405 -26.99 -0.01 -69.36
CA LEU A 405 -26.74 1.38 -69.00
C LEU A 405 -26.46 2.20 -70.26
N GLU A 406 -26.63 3.52 -70.14
CA GLU A 406 -26.11 4.46 -71.14
C GLU A 406 -24.57 4.55 -71.01
N CYS A 407 -23.87 4.45 -72.14
CA CYS A 407 -22.41 4.50 -72.17
C CYS A 407 -21.90 5.95 -72.07
N LEU A 408 -21.60 6.39 -70.84
CA LEU A 408 -21.01 7.69 -70.58
C LEU A 408 -19.50 7.56 -70.34
N PRO A 409 -18.62 8.20 -71.15
CA PRO A 409 -17.16 8.03 -71.06
C PRO A 409 -16.56 8.30 -69.67
N ASP A 410 -17.08 9.28 -68.95
CA ASP A 410 -16.57 9.66 -67.61
C ASP A 410 -17.19 8.83 -66.47
N MET A 411 -18.27 8.09 -66.74
CA MET A 411 -19.04 7.33 -65.75
C MET A 411 -19.16 5.85 -66.14
N MET A 412 -18.14 5.31 -66.80
CA MET A 412 -18.09 3.90 -67.14
C MET A 412 -18.12 3.02 -65.88
N PRO A 413 -18.87 1.89 -65.89
CA PRO A 413 -18.83 0.90 -64.82
C PRO A 413 -17.40 0.38 -64.58
N LYS A 414 -16.95 0.41 -63.34
CA LYS A 414 -15.61 -0.03 -62.92
C LYS A 414 -15.71 -1.25 -62.01
N TYR A 415 -14.86 -2.23 -62.26
CA TYR A 415 -14.80 -3.48 -61.53
C TYR A 415 -13.45 -3.63 -60.86
N ASN A 416 -13.46 -4.01 -59.57
CA ASN A 416 -12.25 -4.33 -58.83
C ASN A 416 -11.86 -5.79 -59.08
N ILE A 417 -10.73 -5.98 -59.76
CA ILE A 417 -10.12 -7.26 -60.06
C ILE A 417 -8.70 -7.23 -59.49
N ASP A 418 -8.45 -8.08 -58.49
CA ASP A 418 -7.15 -8.23 -57.82
C ASP A 418 -6.54 -6.90 -57.33
N GLY A 419 -7.38 -6.04 -56.75
CA GLY A 419 -6.97 -4.75 -56.18
C GLY A 419 -6.77 -3.63 -57.20
N LYS A 420 -6.96 -3.90 -58.50
CA LYS A 420 -6.92 -2.92 -59.57
C LYS A 420 -8.31 -2.71 -60.15
N TRP A 421 -8.58 -1.49 -60.59
CA TRP A 421 -9.86 -1.13 -61.18
C TRP A 421 -9.80 -1.22 -62.69
N TYR A 422 -10.80 -1.86 -63.30
CA TYR A 422 -10.90 -2.02 -64.75
C TYR A 422 -12.28 -1.61 -65.23
N HIS A 423 -12.38 -1.14 -66.46
CA HIS A 423 -13.63 -0.99 -67.19
C HIS A 423 -13.54 -1.74 -68.52
N THR A 424 -14.68 -2.14 -69.07
CA THR A 424 -14.76 -2.87 -70.34
C THR A 424 -14.74 -1.90 -71.52
N THR A 425 -13.95 -2.23 -72.54
CA THR A 425 -13.88 -1.51 -73.82
C THR A 425 -14.01 -2.50 -74.98
N THR A 426 -14.22 -2.00 -76.20
CA THR A 426 -14.21 -2.80 -77.43
C THR A 426 -12.88 -3.52 -77.69
N HIS A 427 -11.80 -3.06 -77.05
CA HIS A 427 -10.45 -3.61 -77.19
C HIS A 427 -10.02 -4.51 -76.01
N GLY A 428 -10.89 -4.70 -75.01
CA GLY A 428 -10.58 -5.49 -73.81
C GLY A 428 -10.86 -4.77 -72.49
N LEU A 429 -10.31 -5.33 -71.42
CA LEU A 429 -10.34 -4.70 -70.09
C LEU A 429 -9.22 -3.65 -70.00
N MET A 430 -9.60 -2.40 -69.77
CA MET A 430 -8.66 -1.30 -69.58
C MET A 430 -8.60 -0.90 -68.11
N GLN A 431 -7.39 -0.77 -67.57
CA GLN A 431 -7.18 -0.35 -66.19
C GLN A 431 -7.55 1.13 -66.02
N SER A 432 -8.22 1.46 -64.91
CA SER A 432 -8.59 2.83 -64.51
C SER A 432 -8.00 3.21 -63.15
N PRO A 433 -7.88 4.52 -62.83
CA PRO A 433 -7.50 4.97 -61.49
C PRO A 433 -8.47 4.49 -60.41
N SER A 434 -7.93 4.24 -59.22
CA SER A 434 -8.72 3.81 -58.05
C SER A 434 -9.61 4.95 -57.53
N PRO A 435 -10.89 4.68 -57.19
CA PRO A 435 -11.76 5.64 -56.50
C PRO A 435 -11.23 6.00 -55.11
N ARG A 436 -11.60 7.19 -54.61
CA ARG A 436 -11.30 7.63 -53.24
C ARG A 436 -12.07 6.78 -52.22
N THR A 437 -11.40 6.36 -51.14
CA THR A 437 -12.01 5.63 -50.02
C THR A 437 -12.51 6.61 -48.97
N ILE A 438 -13.65 6.30 -48.36
CA ILE A 438 -14.18 7.04 -47.19
C ILE A 438 -13.39 6.58 -45.96
N SER A 439 -12.86 7.52 -45.17
CA SER A 439 -12.09 7.24 -43.95
C SER A 439 -12.93 7.53 -42.70
N PRO A 440 -12.80 6.74 -41.61
CA PRO A 440 -13.42 7.06 -40.33
C PRO A 440 -12.76 8.29 -39.69
N GLU A 441 -13.50 9.00 -38.84
CA GLU A 441 -12.99 10.11 -38.03
C GLU A 441 -11.95 9.64 -36.99
N SER A 442 -11.01 10.52 -36.64
CA SER A 442 -10.00 10.25 -35.61
C SER A 442 -10.59 10.31 -34.21
N VAL A 443 -10.15 9.41 -33.33
CA VAL A 443 -10.52 9.42 -31.90
C VAL A 443 -9.42 10.13 -31.12
N ASP A 444 -9.78 11.20 -30.41
CA ASP A 444 -8.88 11.89 -29.47
C ASP A 444 -9.00 11.24 -28.09
N TYR A 445 -7.86 10.86 -27.49
CA TYR A 445 -7.78 10.31 -26.12
C TYR A 445 -6.79 11.12 -25.29
N GLU A 446 -7.21 11.53 -24.10
CA GLU A 446 -6.37 12.23 -23.12
C GLU A 446 -6.34 11.42 -21.81
N PHE A 447 -5.13 11.22 -21.27
CA PHE A 447 -4.92 10.46 -20.05
C PHE A 447 -5.08 11.36 -18.82
N GLU A 448 -6.03 11.05 -17.94
CA GLU A 448 -6.17 11.74 -16.66
C GLU A 448 -5.25 11.14 -15.59
N PRO A 449 -4.27 11.89 -15.06
CA PRO A 449 -3.37 11.39 -14.05
C PRO A 449 -4.02 11.37 -12.66
N LEU A 450 -3.55 10.44 -11.81
CA LEU A 450 -3.86 10.41 -10.39
C LEU A 450 -3.33 11.67 -9.67
N THR A 451 -4.24 12.50 -9.16
CA THR A 451 -3.90 13.70 -8.37
C THR A 451 -3.81 13.36 -6.87
N GLY A 452 -2.82 13.92 -6.15
CA GLY A 452 -2.77 13.85 -4.68
C GLY A 452 -1.83 12.79 -4.06
N ILE A 453 -1.23 11.90 -4.86
CA ILE A 453 -0.28 10.86 -4.39
C ILE A 453 0.93 11.48 -3.65
N SER A 454 1.34 12.69 -4.00
CA SER A 454 2.46 13.41 -3.37
C SER A 454 2.13 14.02 -2.01
N GLU A 455 0.85 14.25 -1.68
CA GLU A 455 0.44 15.13 -0.57
C GLU A 455 -0.20 14.39 0.61
N GLY A 456 -0.93 13.29 0.37
CA GLY A 456 -1.60 12.49 1.41
C GLY A 456 -0.98 11.10 1.60
N GLY A 457 -1.28 10.42 2.71
CA GLY A 457 -0.86 9.04 2.98
C GLY A 457 -1.33 8.51 4.34
N LEU A 458 -0.71 7.45 4.86
CA LEU A 458 -1.02 6.91 6.20
C LEU A 458 -0.73 7.91 7.33
N TYR A 459 0.24 8.80 7.13
CA TYR A 459 0.61 9.88 8.05
C TYR A 459 0.51 11.22 7.34
N SER A 460 0.23 12.29 8.09
CA SER A 460 0.21 13.66 7.55
C SER A 460 1.59 14.12 7.07
N SER A 461 1.62 15.00 6.07
CA SER A 461 2.85 15.55 5.49
C SER A 461 3.75 16.24 6.52
N GLU A 462 3.17 16.93 7.50
CA GLU A 462 3.90 17.60 8.58
C GLU A 462 4.73 16.63 9.45
N ILE A 463 4.16 15.48 9.80
CA ILE A 463 4.80 14.46 10.63
C ILE A 463 5.99 13.84 9.89
N ILE A 464 5.85 13.64 8.57
CA ILE A 464 6.91 13.08 7.71
C ILE A 464 8.09 14.05 7.61
N VAL A 465 7.83 15.34 7.33
CA VAL A 465 8.90 16.35 7.26
C VAL A 465 9.69 16.43 8.57
N ARG A 466 9.04 16.29 9.73
CA ARG A 466 9.71 16.24 11.03
C ARG A 466 10.54 14.96 11.24
N ASN A 467 10.13 13.82 10.65
CA ASN A 467 10.92 12.59 10.68
C ASN A 467 12.17 12.72 9.78
N THR A 468 12.02 13.23 8.55
CA THR A 468 13.12 13.34 7.59
C THR A 468 14.19 14.37 7.99
N ARG A 469 13.83 15.46 8.67
CA ARG A 469 14.80 16.46 9.16
C ARG A 469 15.70 15.97 10.31
N ARG A 470 15.43 14.78 10.86
CA ARG A 470 16.15 14.20 11.99
C ARG A 470 17.06 13.04 11.63
N GLN A 471 16.86 12.42 10.46
CA GLN A 471 17.85 11.54 9.84
C GLN A 471 18.93 12.39 9.19
#